data_AF-A0A7J5A460-F1
#
_entry.id   AF-A0A7J5A460-F1
#
_cell.length_a   1.000
_cell.length_b   1.000
_cell.length_c   1.000
_cell.angle_alpha   90.00
_cell.angle_beta   90.00
_cell.angle_gamma   90.00
#
_symmetry.space_group_name_H-M   'P 1'
#
loop_
_entity.id
_entity.type
_entity.pdbx_description
1 polymer ?
#
loop_
_entity_poly.entity_id
_entity_poly.type
_entity_poly.pdbx_seq_one_letter_code
_entity_poly.pdbx_strand_id
1 'polypeptide(L)'
;MLRLAVTGAGGFLGWHVRVLLRVLGRPEPVVVTRADLTDPERVAAKLDGVDRVLHLAGVNRGEPADVAAGNVQLAAQLAQGLKHCPTPPGAVVFANSVQAGNGTPYGDAKAAAAGLLADTGLPFDDVLLPNLYGEHGRPYYNSAVATFCRLLAEGGQPEVHGDRELSLVHVTDAAARLVGVPAGGSWDPAMPALRTGVRALADRLADVAATYRTGELPSLVDRHDVRLFNTYRSHCFPAHYPLALPRRADARGELVETVRTHGGGGQTFCSTTRPGITRGEHFHLAKVERFVVLRGTAEISLRRVDDTGVVRFAVSGDEPVLVDMPTMWAHKLVNIGGDDLVTMFWTNELFDPERPDTWPEPVETGRPERAVAVP
;
A
#
# COMPACT_ATOMS: atom_id res chain seq x y z
N MET A 1 -23.12 1.31 -21.56
CA MET A 1 -22.14 1.23 -20.44
C MET A 1 -22.88 1.65 -19.18
N LEU A 2 -22.59 1.03 -18.03
CA LEU A 2 -23.28 1.32 -16.76
C LEU A 2 -23.04 2.77 -16.32
N ARG A 3 -24.09 3.60 -16.34
CA ARG A 3 -24.11 4.98 -15.87
C ARG A 3 -24.46 5.00 -14.38
N LEU A 4 -23.58 5.56 -13.57
CA LEU A 4 -23.74 5.63 -12.12
C LEU A 4 -24.07 7.05 -11.68
N ALA A 5 -24.86 7.19 -10.63
CA ALA A 5 -24.95 8.42 -9.85
C ALA A 5 -24.47 8.17 -8.42
N VAL A 6 -23.86 9.19 -7.81
CA VAL A 6 -23.27 9.09 -6.47
C VAL A 6 -23.68 10.29 -5.63
N THR A 7 -24.24 10.03 -4.45
CA THR A 7 -24.31 11.05 -3.38
C THR A 7 -23.05 10.95 -2.52
N GLY A 8 -22.63 12.06 -1.89
CA GLY A 8 -21.43 12.03 -1.05
C GLY A 8 -20.12 11.84 -1.82
N ALA A 9 -20.10 12.16 -3.11
CA ALA A 9 -18.96 11.96 -4.03
C ALA A 9 -17.66 12.70 -3.61
N GLY A 10 -17.76 13.75 -2.80
CA GLY A 10 -16.60 14.48 -2.24
C GLY A 10 -16.14 13.97 -0.87
N GLY A 11 -16.85 13.01 -0.27
CA GLY A 11 -16.43 12.37 0.98
C GLY A 11 -15.35 11.32 0.73
N PHE A 12 -14.77 10.81 1.82
CA PHE A 12 -13.70 9.80 1.80
C PHE A 12 -14.03 8.60 0.89
N LEU A 13 -15.15 7.91 1.15
CA LEU A 13 -15.59 6.77 0.33
C LEU A 13 -15.97 7.18 -1.10
N GLY A 14 -16.64 8.32 -1.28
CA GLY A 14 -17.05 8.80 -2.60
C GLY A 14 -15.87 9.13 -3.52
N TRP A 15 -14.79 9.69 -2.97
CA TRP A 15 -13.56 9.95 -3.71
C TRP A 15 -12.91 8.64 -4.16
N HIS A 16 -12.79 7.65 -3.27
CA HIS A 16 -12.25 6.32 -3.60
C HIS A 16 -13.09 5.58 -4.65
N VAL A 17 -14.43 5.70 -4.60
CA VAL A 17 -15.32 5.19 -5.66
C VAL A 17 -14.98 5.81 -7.01
N ARG A 18 -14.82 7.13 -7.09
CA ARG A 18 -14.48 7.83 -8.34
C ARG A 18 -13.11 7.46 -8.88
N VAL A 19 -12.11 7.33 -7.99
CA VAL A 19 -10.77 6.84 -8.36
C VAL A 19 -10.86 5.44 -8.96
N LEU A 20 -11.61 4.52 -8.33
CA LEU A 20 -11.81 3.17 -8.85
C LEU A 20 -12.50 3.18 -10.22
N LEU A 21 -13.55 4.00 -10.41
CA LEU A 21 -14.23 4.14 -11.71
C LEU A 21 -13.26 4.60 -12.81
N ARG A 22 -12.36 5.54 -12.50
CA ARG A 22 -11.32 5.99 -13.43
C ARG A 22 -10.34 4.87 -13.79
N VAL A 23 -9.89 4.08 -12.81
CA VAL A 23 -9.02 2.91 -13.04
C VAL A 23 -9.68 1.89 -13.95
N LEU A 24 -11.00 1.68 -13.79
CA LEU A 24 -11.79 0.78 -14.61
C LEU A 24 -12.12 1.32 -16.00
N GLY A 25 -11.66 2.52 -16.37
CA GLY A 25 -12.01 3.18 -17.63
C GLY A 25 -13.50 3.53 -17.75
N ARG A 26 -14.22 3.64 -16.63
CA ARG A 26 -15.65 3.98 -16.60
C ARG A 26 -15.85 5.50 -16.61
N PRO A 27 -16.98 5.98 -17.16
CA PRO A 27 -17.33 7.40 -17.08
C PRO A 27 -17.40 7.90 -15.63
N GLU A 28 -17.11 9.18 -15.41
CA GLU A 28 -17.36 9.83 -14.12
C GLU A 28 -18.86 9.74 -13.78
N PRO A 29 -19.21 9.44 -12.52
CA PRO A 29 -20.60 9.31 -12.12
C PRO A 29 -21.29 10.68 -12.09
N VAL A 30 -22.60 10.68 -12.28
CA VAL A 30 -23.43 11.86 -12.04
C VAL A 30 -23.41 12.17 -10.54
N VAL A 31 -22.95 13.36 -10.17
CA VAL A 31 -22.87 13.75 -8.76
C VAL A 31 -24.16 14.43 -8.31
N VAL A 32 -24.78 13.84 -7.29
CA VAL A 32 -25.93 14.41 -6.57
C VAL A 32 -25.41 14.98 -5.24
N THR A 33 -25.32 16.30 -5.18
CA THR A 33 -24.81 17.04 -4.01
C THR A 33 -25.88 17.20 -2.93
N ARG A 34 -25.47 17.63 -1.74
CA ARG A 34 -26.42 17.96 -0.66
C ARG A 34 -27.38 19.09 -1.04
N ALA A 35 -26.95 20.03 -1.88
CA ALA A 35 -27.80 21.11 -2.37
C ALA A 35 -28.81 20.64 -3.44
N ASP A 36 -28.49 19.58 -4.18
CA ASP A 36 -29.47 18.98 -5.10
C ASP A 36 -30.57 18.26 -4.32
N LEU A 37 -30.22 17.55 -3.24
CA LEU A 37 -31.16 16.77 -2.42
C LEU A 37 -32.28 17.59 -1.80
N THR A 38 -32.15 18.91 -1.70
CA THR A 38 -33.22 19.77 -1.17
C THR A 38 -34.39 19.96 -2.14
N ASP A 39 -34.24 19.56 -3.41
CA ASP A 39 -35.22 19.76 -4.48
C ASP A 39 -35.45 18.43 -5.24
N PRO A 40 -36.59 17.74 -5.02
CA PRO A 40 -36.90 16.48 -5.68
C PRO A 40 -36.81 16.51 -7.21
N GLU A 41 -37.16 17.62 -7.85
CA GLU A 41 -37.12 17.75 -9.31
C GLU A 41 -35.69 17.80 -9.84
N ARG A 42 -34.78 18.46 -9.11
CA ARG A 42 -33.35 18.45 -9.45
C ARG A 42 -32.73 17.07 -9.31
N VAL A 43 -33.13 16.34 -8.26
CA VAL A 43 -32.69 14.95 -8.07
C VAL A 43 -33.21 14.10 -9.21
N ALA A 44 -34.51 14.16 -9.53
CA ALA A 44 -35.12 13.44 -10.64
C ALA A 44 -34.40 13.70 -11.97
N ALA A 45 -34.16 14.97 -12.32
CA ALA A 45 -33.47 15.34 -13.56
C ALA A 45 -32.02 14.80 -13.64
N LYS A 46 -31.31 14.70 -12.51
CA LYS A 46 -29.96 14.13 -12.46
C LYS A 46 -29.96 12.60 -12.54
N LEU A 47 -31.00 11.95 -12.03
CA LEU A 47 -31.11 10.50 -11.97
C LEU A 47 -31.76 9.90 -13.21
N ASP A 48 -32.39 10.71 -14.06
CA ASP A 48 -33.04 10.24 -15.29
C ASP A 48 -32.04 9.55 -16.24
N GLY A 49 -32.35 8.28 -16.53
CA GLY A 49 -31.52 7.41 -17.37
C GLY A 49 -30.18 7.02 -16.74
N VAL A 50 -30.04 7.07 -15.41
CA VAL A 50 -28.93 6.46 -14.66
C VAL A 50 -29.25 5.01 -14.37
N ASP A 51 -28.29 4.09 -14.48
CA ASP A 51 -28.54 2.67 -14.24
C ASP A 51 -28.55 2.30 -12.75
N ARG A 52 -27.72 2.96 -11.94
CA ARG A 52 -27.59 2.69 -10.50
C ARG A 52 -27.16 3.92 -9.71
N VAL A 53 -27.76 4.08 -8.52
CA VAL A 53 -27.41 5.13 -7.56
C VAL A 53 -26.62 4.53 -6.41
N LEU A 54 -25.47 5.12 -6.08
CA LEU A 54 -24.72 4.82 -4.87
C LEU A 54 -24.97 5.95 -3.86
N HIS A 55 -25.76 5.67 -2.83
CA HIS A 55 -26.03 6.62 -1.76
C HIS A 55 -24.94 6.54 -0.68
N LEU A 56 -23.94 7.43 -0.76
CA LEU A 56 -22.80 7.48 0.17
C LEU A 56 -22.82 8.74 1.06
N ALA A 57 -23.76 9.65 0.82
CA ALA A 57 -23.92 10.84 1.64
C ALA A 57 -24.33 10.45 3.06
N GLY A 58 -23.61 11.00 4.03
CA GLY A 58 -23.96 10.87 5.43
C GLY A 58 -23.38 12.01 6.25
N VAL A 59 -24.04 12.28 7.36
CA VAL A 59 -23.52 13.15 8.43
C VAL A 59 -22.77 12.26 9.41
N ASN A 60 -21.54 12.63 9.75
CA ASN A 60 -20.70 11.88 10.69
C ASN A 60 -20.12 12.78 11.80
N ARG A 61 -20.57 14.03 11.92
CA ARG A 61 -20.13 15.00 12.94
C ARG A 61 -21.26 15.94 13.32
N GLY A 62 -21.32 16.27 14.60
CA GLY A 62 -22.38 17.04 15.24
C GLY A 62 -22.82 16.33 16.51
N GLU A 63 -23.83 16.87 17.19
CA GLU A 63 -24.48 16.14 18.28
C GLU A 63 -25.10 14.85 17.75
N PRO A 64 -25.09 13.74 18.51
CA PRO A 64 -25.58 12.44 18.04
C PRO A 64 -27.00 12.50 17.43
N ALA A 65 -27.89 13.31 18.01
CA ALA A 65 -29.25 13.52 17.53
C ALA A 65 -29.29 14.22 16.17
N ASP A 66 -28.48 15.26 15.95
CA ASP A 66 -28.40 16.00 14.68
C ASP A 66 -27.80 15.13 13.58
N VAL A 67 -26.79 14.32 13.93
CA VAL A 67 -26.17 13.34 13.04
C VAL A 67 -27.20 12.31 12.58
N ALA A 68 -27.96 11.76 13.53
CA ALA A 68 -29.04 10.81 13.28
C ALA A 68 -30.11 11.42 12.36
N ALA A 69 -30.68 12.56 12.74
CA ALA A 69 -31.71 13.25 11.97
C ALA A 69 -31.24 13.63 10.56
N GLY A 70 -30.00 14.12 10.44
CA GLY A 70 -29.42 14.49 9.15
C GLY A 70 -29.26 13.31 8.19
N ASN A 71 -28.90 12.12 8.68
CA ASN A 71 -28.80 10.92 7.84
C ASN A 71 -30.18 10.45 7.34
N VAL A 72 -31.19 10.45 8.21
CA VAL A 72 -32.58 10.12 7.85
C VAL A 72 -33.11 11.12 6.82
N GLN A 73 -32.87 12.42 7.03
CA GLN A 73 -33.28 13.46 6.10
C GLN A 73 -32.67 13.30 4.70
N LEU A 74 -31.36 13.01 4.61
CA LEU A 74 -30.70 12.80 3.31
C LEU A 74 -31.28 11.60 2.54
N ALA A 75 -31.61 10.51 3.25
CA ALA A 75 -32.24 9.35 2.66
C ALA A 75 -33.67 9.66 2.19
N ALA A 76 -34.47 10.35 3.02
CA ALA A 76 -35.82 10.77 2.66
C ALA A 76 -35.82 11.68 1.42
N GLN A 77 -34.89 12.63 1.36
CA GLN A 77 -34.72 13.54 0.23
C GLN A 77 -34.37 12.81 -1.07
N LEU A 78 -33.43 11.85 -1.01
CA LEU A 78 -33.12 11.01 -2.17
C LEU A 78 -34.33 10.16 -2.59
N ALA A 79 -35.03 9.55 -1.63
CA ALA A 79 -36.22 8.74 -1.89
C ALA A 79 -37.33 9.55 -2.55
N GLN A 80 -37.55 10.80 -2.12
CA GLN A 80 -38.48 11.71 -2.78
C GLN A 80 -38.08 11.99 -4.23
N GLY A 81 -36.82 12.34 -4.48
CA GLY A 81 -36.34 12.56 -5.85
C GLY A 81 -36.45 11.33 -6.76
N LEU A 82 -36.18 10.13 -6.22
CA LEU A 82 -36.35 8.86 -6.94
C LEU A 82 -37.81 8.63 -7.36
N LYS A 83 -38.78 8.96 -6.49
CA LYS A 83 -40.22 8.84 -6.79
C LYS A 83 -40.71 9.82 -7.86
N HIS A 84 -40.00 10.94 -8.05
CA HIS A 84 -40.30 11.93 -9.08
C HIS A 84 -39.55 11.66 -10.40
N CYS A 85 -38.67 10.66 -10.45
CA CYS A 85 -37.88 10.36 -11.62
C CYS A 85 -38.72 9.64 -12.69
N PRO A 86 -38.84 10.17 -13.92
CA PRO A 86 -39.60 9.51 -15.00
C PRO A 86 -38.99 8.16 -15.40
N THR A 87 -37.66 8.10 -15.49
CA THR A 87 -36.90 6.87 -15.72
C THR A 87 -36.04 6.58 -14.49
N PRO A 88 -36.60 5.96 -13.43
CA PRO A 88 -35.87 5.73 -12.21
C PRO A 88 -34.72 4.73 -12.43
N PRO A 89 -33.66 4.82 -11.63
CA PRO A 89 -32.52 3.91 -11.75
C PRO A 89 -32.91 2.47 -11.44
N GLY A 90 -32.22 1.52 -12.09
CA GLY A 90 -32.47 0.09 -11.93
C GLY A 90 -32.10 -0.46 -10.55
N ALA A 91 -31.28 0.24 -9.77
CA ALA A 91 -31.02 -0.10 -8.37
C ALA A 91 -30.51 1.10 -7.55
N VAL A 92 -30.77 1.05 -6.24
CA VAL A 92 -30.16 1.92 -5.23
C VAL A 92 -29.27 1.07 -4.32
N VAL A 93 -27.99 1.43 -4.24
CA VAL A 93 -27.03 0.81 -3.31
C VAL A 93 -26.77 1.80 -2.19
N PHE A 94 -27.03 1.40 -0.95
CA PHE A 94 -26.80 2.24 0.22
C PHE A 94 -25.53 1.82 0.96
N ALA A 95 -24.60 2.78 1.14
CA ALA A 95 -23.45 2.60 2.03
C ALA A 95 -23.88 2.79 3.49
N ASN A 96 -24.47 1.73 4.03
CA ASN A 96 -24.94 1.66 5.39
C ASN A 96 -23.81 1.21 6.34
N SER A 97 -24.15 0.92 7.60
CA SER A 97 -23.20 0.60 8.66
C SER A 97 -23.62 -0.70 9.34
N VAL A 98 -22.64 -1.53 9.74
CA VAL A 98 -22.89 -2.71 10.59
C VAL A 98 -23.51 -2.36 11.96
N GLN A 99 -23.52 -1.08 12.33
CA GLN A 99 -24.20 -0.58 13.53
C GLN A 99 -25.72 -0.36 13.32
N ALA A 100 -26.25 -0.54 12.10
CA ALA A 100 -27.66 -0.32 11.82
C ALA A 100 -28.55 -1.24 12.68
N GLY A 101 -29.54 -0.65 13.37
CA GLY A 101 -30.48 -1.37 14.23
C GLY A 101 -29.90 -1.91 15.53
N ASN A 102 -28.75 -1.40 15.99
CA ASN A 102 -28.12 -1.83 17.24
C ASN A 102 -28.72 -1.17 18.51
N GLY A 103 -29.80 -0.38 18.38
CA GLY A 103 -30.47 0.33 19.49
C GLY A 103 -29.79 1.63 19.92
N THR A 104 -28.72 2.06 19.24
CA THR A 104 -28.15 3.40 19.44
C THR A 104 -28.82 4.42 18.51
N PRO A 105 -28.87 5.71 18.86
CA PRO A 105 -29.46 6.74 17.98
C PRO A 105 -28.86 6.75 16.57
N TYR A 106 -27.55 6.51 16.44
CA TYR A 106 -26.87 6.40 15.15
C TYR A 106 -27.30 5.13 14.38
N GLY A 107 -27.36 3.98 15.06
CA GLY A 107 -27.77 2.72 14.47
C GLY A 107 -29.22 2.72 14.01
N ASP A 108 -30.12 3.26 14.82
CA ASP A 108 -31.55 3.34 14.50
C ASP A 108 -31.81 4.32 13.36
N ALA A 109 -31.09 5.45 13.32
CA ALA A 109 -31.15 6.38 12.19
C ALA A 109 -30.67 5.75 10.87
N LYS A 110 -29.64 4.91 10.92
CA LYS A 110 -29.15 4.15 9.76
C LYS A 110 -30.15 3.11 9.27
N ALA A 111 -30.82 2.41 10.19
CA ALA A 111 -31.91 1.49 9.85
C ALA A 111 -33.13 2.22 9.26
N ALA A 112 -33.52 3.36 9.83
CA ALA A 112 -34.61 4.19 9.31
C ALA A 112 -34.29 4.74 7.91
N ALA A 113 -33.05 5.19 7.67
CA ALA A 113 -32.61 5.63 6.35
C ALA A 113 -32.69 4.50 5.31
N ALA A 114 -32.29 3.28 5.67
CA ALA A 114 -32.42 2.11 4.80
C ALA A 114 -33.90 1.81 4.46
N GLY A 115 -34.80 1.86 5.46
CA GLY A 115 -36.24 1.68 5.26
C GLY A 115 -36.82 2.69 4.26
N LEU A 116 -36.49 3.98 4.41
CA LEU A 116 -36.95 5.03 3.50
C LEU A 116 -36.52 4.81 2.04
N LEU A 117 -35.31 4.28 1.82
CA LEU A 117 -34.80 3.97 0.49
C LEU A 117 -35.43 2.69 -0.08
N ALA A 118 -35.65 1.67 0.76
CA ALA A 118 -36.36 0.45 0.38
C ALA A 118 -37.82 0.73 -0.03
N ASP A 119 -38.49 1.67 0.66
CA ASP A 119 -39.88 2.09 0.40
C ASP A 119 -40.05 2.88 -0.92
N THR A 120 -38.98 3.04 -1.72
CA THR A 120 -39.07 3.56 -3.08
C THR A 120 -39.63 2.54 -4.07
N GLY A 121 -39.60 1.25 -3.72
CA GLY A 121 -40.01 0.15 -4.61
C GLY A 121 -38.97 -0.24 -5.67
N LEU A 122 -37.81 0.44 -5.69
CA LEU A 122 -36.68 0.09 -6.56
C LEU A 122 -35.87 -1.06 -5.95
N PRO A 123 -35.17 -1.87 -6.78
CA PRO A 123 -34.20 -2.82 -6.27
C PRO A 123 -33.19 -2.15 -5.34
N PHE A 124 -33.09 -2.65 -4.11
CA PHE A 124 -32.33 -2.03 -3.03
C PHE A 124 -31.25 -2.99 -2.51
N ASP A 125 -30.00 -2.52 -2.49
CA ASP A 125 -28.84 -3.23 -1.96
C ASP A 125 -28.32 -2.47 -0.73
N ASP A 126 -28.68 -2.96 0.46
CA ASP A 126 -28.25 -2.39 1.74
C ASP A 126 -26.89 -2.95 2.17
N VAL A 127 -25.82 -2.17 1.94
CA VAL A 127 -24.45 -2.62 2.21
C VAL A 127 -24.02 -2.17 3.60
N LEU A 128 -24.04 -3.10 4.55
CA LEU A 128 -23.60 -2.86 5.93
C LEU A 128 -22.07 -2.80 6.03
N LEU A 129 -21.51 -1.60 6.01
CA LEU A 129 -20.05 -1.40 6.05
C LEU A 129 -19.51 -1.45 7.48
N PRO A 130 -18.40 -2.16 7.73
CA PRO A 130 -17.57 -1.99 8.92
C PRO A 130 -16.89 -0.61 8.94
N ASN A 131 -16.04 -0.37 9.95
CA ASN A 131 -15.24 0.84 9.99
C ASN A 131 -14.29 0.87 8.77
N LEU A 132 -14.27 1.99 8.06
CA LEU A 132 -13.42 2.14 6.88
C LEU A 132 -12.08 2.79 7.24
N TYR A 133 -11.02 2.33 6.58
CA TYR A 133 -9.70 2.96 6.61
C TYR A 133 -9.09 2.99 5.21
N GLY A 134 -8.06 3.81 5.02
CA GLY A 134 -7.39 3.99 3.73
C GLY A 134 -6.78 5.38 3.59
N GLU A 135 -6.13 5.59 2.46
CA GLU A 135 -5.39 6.82 2.15
C GLU A 135 -6.30 8.04 2.13
N HIS A 136 -5.81 9.16 2.67
CA HIS A 136 -6.54 10.43 2.74
C HIS A 136 -7.78 10.42 3.65
N GLY A 137 -7.84 9.49 4.60
CA GLY A 137 -8.81 9.56 5.70
C GLY A 137 -8.64 10.86 6.50
N ARG A 138 -9.75 11.48 6.90
CA ARG A 138 -9.70 12.73 7.69
C ARG A 138 -9.36 12.40 9.17
N PRO A 139 -8.24 12.89 9.71
CA PRO A 139 -7.91 12.69 11.12
C PRO A 139 -8.83 13.52 12.04
N TYR A 140 -8.94 13.12 13.31
CA TYR A 140 -9.75 13.80 14.34
C TYR A 140 -11.22 13.98 13.91
N TYR A 141 -11.74 13.00 13.18
CA TYR A 141 -13.11 12.98 12.68
C TYR A 141 -13.85 11.74 13.20
N ASN A 142 -13.87 10.65 12.44
CA ASN A 142 -14.54 9.40 12.81
C ASN A 142 -13.68 8.15 12.53
N SER A 143 -12.37 8.32 12.33
CA SER A 143 -11.45 7.22 12.04
C SER A 143 -10.28 7.24 13.01
N ALA A 144 -10.18 6.19 13.84
CA ALA A 144 -9.03 5.96 14.71
C ALA A 144 -7.74 5.78 13.87
N VAL A 145 -7.80 5.01 12.78
CA VAL A 145 -6.66 4.77 11.89
C VAL A 145 -6.10 6.08 11.33
N ALA A 146 -6.95 6.95 10.76
CA ALA A 146 -6.50 8.23 10.20
C ALA A 146 -5.92 9.16 11.28
N THR A 147 -6.50 9.13 12.48
CA THR A 147 -6.05 9.94 13.62
C THR A 147 -4.68 9.47 14.12
N PHE A 148 -4.51 8.17 14.32
CA PHE A 148 -3.24 7.58 14.73
C PHE A 148 -2.15 7.81 13.68
N CYS A 149 -2.46 7.62 12.40
CA CYS A 149 -1.52 7.90 11.32
C CYS A 149 -1.07 9.36 11.33
N ARG A 150 -2.00 10.31 11.51
CA ARG A 150 -1.69 11.74 11.58
C ARG A 150 -0.80 12.08 12.78
N LEU A 151 -1.16 11.62 13.97
CA LEU A 151 -0.37 11.83 15.19
C LEU A 151 1.07 11.32 15.02
N LEU A 152 1.22 10.09 14.53
CA LEU A 152 2.53 9.46 14.32
C LEU A 152 3.36 10.14 13.22
N ALA A 153 2.72 10.63 12.16
CA ALA A 153 3.38 11.38 11.10
C ALA A 153 3.88 12.75 11.58
N GLU A 154 3.23 13.34 12.60
CA GLU A 154 3.60 14.60 13.24
C GLU A 154 4.56 14.42 14.43
N GLY A 155 5.01 13.19 14.70
CA GLY A 155 5.93 12.86 15.80
C GLY A 155 5.25 12.70 17.17
N GLY A 156 3.92 12.72 17.23
CA GLY A 156 3.14 12.42 18.42
C GLY A 156 2.94 10.92 18.66
N GLN A 157 2.14 10.59 19.67
CA GLN A 157 1.79 9.22 20.03
C GLN A 157 0.26 9.04 20.13
N PRO A 158 -0.30 7.93 19.63
CA PRO A 158 -1.70 7.59 19.85
C PRO A 158 -2.03 7.38 21.33
N GLU A 159 -3.10 8.00 21.81
CA GLU A 159 -3.69 7.69 23.12
C GLU A 159 -4.86 6.70 22.96
N VAL A 160 -4.84 5.62 23.74
CA VAL A 160 -5.85 4.55 23.67
C VAL A 160 -6.68 4.53 24.96
N HIS A 161 -7.91 5.03 24.87
CA HIS A 161 -8.88 5.01 25.96
C HIS A 161 -9.76 3.75 25.88
N GLY A 162 -9.25 2.64 26.40
CA GLY A 162 -9.90 1.33 26.35
C GLY A 162 -9.60 0.56 25.06
N ASP A 163 -9.53 -0.77 25.18
CA ASP A 163 -9.12 -1.65 24.09
C ASP A 163 -10.30 -2.44 23.55
N ARG A 164 -11.01 -1.84 22.60
CA ARG A 164 -12.16 -2.46 21.94
C ARG A 164 -11.69 -3.15 20.66
N GLU A 165 -12.33 -4.26 20.32
CA GLU A 165 -12.14 -4.89 19.02
C GLU A 165 -12.70 -4.00 17.90
N LEU A 166 -11.92 -3.81 16.84
CA LEU A 166 -12.29 -3.12 15.62
C LEU A 166 -12.36 -4.11 14.47
N SER A 167 -13.40 -3.97 13.63
CA SER A 167 -13.46 -4.58 12.31
C SER A 167 -13.26 -3.50 11.26
N LEU A 168 -12.14 -3.57 10.54
CA LEU A 168 -11.67 -2.54 9.62
C LEU A 168 -11.64 -3.07 8.18
N VAL A 169 -12.26 -2.34 7.26
CA VAL A 169 -12.24 -2.64 5.82
C VAL A 169 -11.54 -1.52 5.08
N HIS A 170 -10.69 -1.88 4.11
CA HIS A 170 -10.06 -0.89 3.26
C HIS A 170 -11.11 -0.24 2.35
N VAL A 171 -11.09 1.09 2.27
CA VAL A 171 -12.08 1.89 1.54
C VAL A 171 -12.17 1.52 0.05
N THR A 172 -11.09 1.08 -0.58
CA THR A 172 -11.11 0.59 -1.98
C THR A 172 -11.91 -0.70 -2.14
N ASP A 173 -11.92 -1.58 -1.15
CA ASP A 173 -12.73 -2.80 -1.18
C ASP A 173 -14.22 -2.48 -1.01
N ALA A 174 -14.53 -1.56 -0.09
CA ALA A 174 -15.89 -1.03 0.06
C ALA A 174 -16.35 -0.36 -1.24
N ALA A 175 -15.50 0.43 -1.88
CA ALA A 175 -15.78 1.03 -3.18
C ALA A 175 -16.06 -0.04 -4.25
N ALA A 176 -15.25 -1.10 -4.32
CA ALA A 176 -15.46 -2.20 -5.25
C ALA A 176 -16.80 -2.93 -5.02
N ARG A 177 -17.16 -3.19 -3.75
CA ARG A 177 -18.44 -3.79 -3.37
C ARG A 177 -19.62 -2.93 -3.78
N LEU A 178 -19.54 -1.62 -3.58
CA LEU A 178 -20.60 -0.67 -3.91
C LEU A 178 -20.78 -0.49 -5.42
N VAL A 179 -19.67 -0.40 -6.17
CA VAL A 179 -19.71 -0.33 -7.63
C VAL A 179 -20.19 -1.65 -8.24
N GLY A 180 -19.99 -2.78 -7.56
CA GLY A 180 -20.38 -4.11 -8.03
C GLY A 180 -19.42 -4.67 -9.07
N VAL A 181 -18.11 -4.48 -8.88
CA VAL A 181 -17.07 -5.08 -9.71
C VAL A 181 -16.53 -6.35 -9.08
N PRO A 182 -16.10 -7.35 -9.88
CA PRO A 182 -15.45 -8.54 -9.36
C PRO A 182 -14.12 -8.20 -8.68
N ALA A 183 -13.58 -9.15 -7.91
CA ALA A 183 -12.25 -9.04 -7.34
C ALA A 183 -11.22 -8.72 -8.42
N GLY A 184 -10.35 -7.76 -8.14
CA GLY A 184 -9.19 -7.42 -8.94
C GLY A 184 -7.93 -7.59 -8.09
N GLY A 185 -6.75 -7.61 -8.70
CA GLY A 185 -5.49 -7.75 -7.94
C GLY A 185 -5.29 -6.68 -6.86
N SER A 186 -5.92 -5.51 -6.99
CA SER A 186 -5.78 -4.38 -6.06
C SER A 186 -7.00 -4.13 -5.14
N TRP A 187 -8.13 -4.80 -5.38
CA TRP A 187 -9.36 -4.63 -4.59
C TRP A 187 -10.17 -5.92 -4.50
N ASP A 188 -10.95 -6.05 -3.43
CA ASP A 188 -11.72 -7.25 -3.15
C ASP A 188 -13.13 -6.87 -2.66
N PRO A 189 -14.18 -7.07 -3.50
CA PRO A 189 -15.55 -6.73 -3.13
C PRO A 189 -16.11 -7.63 -2.01
N ALA A 190 -15.42 -8.70 -1.61
CA ALA A 190 -15.76 -9.47 -0.41
C ALA A 190 -15.46 -8.71 0.89
N MET A 191 -14.77 -7.56 0.81
CA MET A 191 -14.44 -6.69 1.94
C MET A 191 -13.75 -7.45 3.09
N PRO A 192 -12.61 -8.11 2.83
CA PRO A 192 -11.87 -8.82 3.87
C PRO A 192 -11.48 -7.85 4.98
N ALA A 193 -11.99 -8.14 6.18
CA ALA A 193 -11.83 -7.27 7.33
C ALA A 193 -10.56 -7.60 8.11
N LEU A 194 -9.82 -6.56 8.48
CA LEU A 194 -8.82 -6.62 9.53
C LEU A 194 -9.53 -6.53 10.87
N ARG A 195 -9.49 -7.62 11.66
CA ARG A 195 -9.98 -7.65 13.04
C ARG A 195 -8.81 -7.44 13.99
N THR A 196 -8.87 -6.41 14.83
CA THR A 196 -7.78 -6.04 15.73
C THR A 196 -8.27 -5.14 16.86
N GLY A 197 -7.65 -5.22 18.03
CA GLY A 197 -7.87 -4.27 19.13
C GLY A 197 -7.33 -2.87 18.80
N VAL A 198 -7.93 -1.84 19.39
CA VAL A 198 -7.45 -0.45 19.24
C VAL A 198 -5.98 -0.31 19.66
N ARG A 199 -5.57 -1.00 20.74
CA ARG A 199 -4.18 -0.98 21.22
C ARG A 199 -3.24 -1.64 20.22
N ALA A 200 -3.56 -2.85 19.79
CA ALA A 200 -2.76 -3.58 18.81
C ALA A 200 -2.61 -2.80 17.47
N LEU A 201 -3.66 -2.10 17.04
CA LEU A 201 -3.59 -1.20 15.89
C LEU A 201 -2.62 -0.03 16.14
N ALA A 202 -2.68 0.61 17.31
CA ALA A 202 -1.80 1.72 17.66
C ALA A 202 -0.32 1.27 17.69
N ASP A 203 -0.04 0.13 18.32
CA ASP A 203 1.29 -0.46 18.41
C ASP A 203 1.84 -0.80 17.01
N ARG A 204 1.04 -1.47 16.17
CA ARG A 204 1.43 -1.80 14.78
C ARG A 204 1.72 -0.55 13.95
N LEU A 205 0.91 0.50 14.07
CA LEU A 205 1.17 1.77 13.37
C LEU A 205 2.40 2.49 13.92
N ALA A 206 2.66 2.40 15.22
CA ALA A 206 3.85 2.97 15.84
C ALA A 206 5.14 2.29 15.35
N ASP A 207 5.13 0.97 15.20
CA ASP A 207 6.25 0.19 14.63
C ASP A 207 6.50 0.55 13.16
N VAL A 208 5.42 0.66 12.37
CA VAL A 208 5.48 1.16 10.99
C VAL A 208 6.08 2.56 10.94
N ALA A 209 5.65 3.46 11.82
CA ALA A 209 6.14 4.83 11.88
C ALA A 209 7.61 4.89 12.32
N ALA A 210 8.01 4.08 13.30
CA ALA A 210 9.40 4.02 13.76
C ALA A 210 10.35 3.56 12.66
N THR A 211 9.98 2.50 11.94
CA THR A 211 10.77 1.98 10.82
C THR A 211 10.81 2.97 9.67
N TYR A 212 9.66 3.48 9.25
CA TYR A 212 9.60 4.34 8.07
C TYR A 212 10.26 5.70 8.25
N ARG A 213 10.31 6.23 9.49
CA ARG A 213 11.01 7.49 9.80
C ARG A 213 12.50 7.45 9.44
N THR A 214 13.15 6.28 9.46
CA THR A 214 14.57 6.12 9.08
C THR A 214 14.77 5.92 7.58
N GLY A 215 13.69 5.87 6.79
CA GLY A 215 13.71 5.55 5.37
C GLY A 215 13.67 4.04 5.07
N GLU A 216 13.62 3.20 6.10
CA GLU A 216 13.50 1.75 5.96
C GLU A 216 12.03 1.33 5.74
N LEU A 217 11.82 0.18 5.09
CA LEU A 217 10.49 -0.34 4.83
C LEU A 217 10.09 -1.34 5.92
N PRO A 218 8.89 -1.19 6.53
CA PRO A 218 8.41 -2.16 7.52
C PRO A 218 8.11 -3.52 6.87
N SER A 219 7.79 -4.51 7.71
CA SER A 219 7.30 -5.81 7.25
C SER A 219 5.99 -5.67 6.47
N LEU A 220 5.96 -6.19 5.24
CA LEU A 220 4.82 -6.16 4.33
C LEU A 220 4.40 -7.59 3.90
N VAL A 221 4.16 -8.47 4.88
CA VAL A 221 3.92 -9.90 4.62
C VAL A 221 2.54 -10.18 4.04
N ASP A 222 1.55 -9.34 4.36
CA ASP A 222 0.19 -9.50 3.87
C ASP A 222 -0.42 -8.20 3.31
N ARG A 223 -1.62 -8.33 2.74
CA ARG A 223 -2.35 -7.20 2.14
C ARG A 223 -2.73 -6.12 3.16
N HIS A 224 -2.96 -6.48 4.42
CA HIS A 224 -3.32 -5.53 5.46
C HIS A 224 -2.10 -4.72 5.90
N ASP A 225 -0.90 -5.31 5.95
CA ASP A 225 0.36 -4.58 6.15
C ASP A 225 0.53 -3.52 5.07
N VAL A 226 0.44 -3.93 3.79
CA VAL A 226 0.59 -3.02 2.65
C VAL A 226 -0.39 -1.85 2.72
N ARG A 227 -1.65 -2.12 3.06
CA ARG A 227 -2.71 -1.11 3.15
C ARG A 227 -2.57 -0.18 4.33
N LEU A 228 -2.22 -0.71 5.51
CA LEU A 228 -1.95 0.13 6.68
C LEU A 228 -0.73 1.00 6.44
N PHE A 229 0.32 0.45 5.82
CA PHE A 229 1.52 1.20 5.47
C PHE A 229 1.20 2.31 4.45
N ASN A 230 0.47 2.03 3.37
CA ASN A 230 0.08 3.06 2.41
C ASN A 230 -0.84 4.11 3.02
N THR A 231 -1.77 3.71 3.90
CA THR A 231 -2.60 4.63 4.69
C THR A 231 -1.71 5.58 5.48
N TYR A 232 -0.74 5.06 6.26
CA TYR A 232 0.19 5.88 7.03
C TYR A 232 1.02 6.82 6.14
N ARG A 233 1.61 6.31 5.05
CA ARG A 233 2.41 7.11 4.10
C ARG A 233 1.63 8.27 3.48
N SER A 234 0.32 8.11 3.29
CA SER A 234 -0.55 9.20 2.79
C SER A 234 -0.62 10.40 3.73
N HIS A 235 -0.37 10.19 5.04
CA HIS A 235 -0.28 11.25 6.05
C HIS A 235 1.15 11.83 6.20
N CYS A 236 2.17 11.11 5.74
CA CYS A 236 3.57 11.57 5.73
C CYS A 236 3.90 12.46 4.53
N PHE A 237 3.21 12.26 3.40
CA PHE A 237 3.48 12.98 2.16
C PHE A 237 2.90 14.42 2.17
N PRO A 238 3.62 15.41 1.63
CA PRO A 238 4.97 15.35 1.08
C PRO A 238 6.09 15.57 2.11
N ALA A 239 5.75 15.99 3.33
CA ALA A 239 6.69 16.52 4.32
C ALA A 239 7.80 15.55 4.75
N HIS A 240 7.58 14.25 4.63
CA HIS A 240 8.59 13.23 4.96
C HIS A 240 9.77 13.19 3.97
N TYR A 241 9.63 13.79 2.79
CA TYR A 241 10.65 13.76 1.74
C TYR A 241 11.27 15.13 1.47
N PRO A 242 12.51 15.17 0.92
CA PRO A 242 13.41 14.04 0.65
C PRO A 242 14.10 13.50 1.90
N LEU A 243 14.53 12.22 1.86
CA LEU A 243 15.39 11.61 2.87
C LEU A 243 16.81 11.44 2.32
N ALA A 244 17.81 11.88 3.09
CA ALA A 244 19.20 11.70 2.73
C ALA A 244 19.64 10.26 3.03
N LEU A 245 20.29 9.62 2.05
CA LEU A 245 20.90 8.30 2.23
C LEU A 245 22.39 8.45 2.61
N PRO A 246 22.87 7.71 3.62
CA PRO A 246 24.30 7.69 3.94
C PRO A 246 25.14 7.21 2.77
N ARG A 247 26.20 7.98 2.43
CA ARG A 247 27.18 7.62 1.40
C ARG A 247 28.47 7.16 2.05
N ARG A 248 28.92 5.95 1.73
CA ARG A 248 30.20 5.39 2.19
C ARG A 248 31.21 5.43 1.05
N ALA A 249 32.16 6.37 1.08
CA ALA A 249 33.12 6.61 0.00
C ALA A 249 34.56 6.34 0.44
N ASP A 250 35.35 5.71 -0.45
CA ASP A 250 36.78 5.52 -0.28
C ASP A 250 37.51 5.55 -1.64
N ALA A 251 38.81 5.19 -1.67
CA ALA A 251 39.61 5.21 -2.89
C ALA A 251 39.11 4.27 -4.00
N ARG A 252 38.27 3.28 -3.67
CA ARG A 252 37.69 2.29 -4.58
C ARG A 252 36.44 2.82 -5.29
N GLY A 253 35.78 3.83 -4.71
CA GLY A 253 34.52 4.41 -5.17
C GLY A 253 33.56 4.59 -3.99
N GLU A 254 32.26 4.48 -4.24
CA GLU A 254 31.22 4.79 -3.25
C GLU A 254 30.21 3.67 -3.10
N LEU A 255 29.55 3.57 -1.95
CA LEU A 255 28.44 2.65 -1.71
C LEU A 255 27.30 3.39 -1.01
N VAL A 256 26.07 3.12 -1.45
CA VAL A 256 24.84 3.66 -0.87
C VAL A 256 23.85 2.53 -0.67
N GLU A 257 23.35 2.37 0.55
CA GLU A 257 22.24 1.46 0.86
C GLU A 257 20.93 2.15 0.47
N THR A 258 20.18 1.56 -0.47
CA THR A 258 19.04 2.23 -1.12
C THR A 258 17.69 1.74 -0.63
N VAL A 259 17.55 0.44 -0.38
CA VAL A 259 16.29 -0.16 0.12
C VAL A 259 16.64 -1.16 1.21
N ARG A 260 16.04 -1.00 2.39
CA ARG A 260 16.19 -1.93 3.53
C ARG A 260 14.79 -2.31 3.99
N THR A 261 14.42 -3.57 3.81
CA THR A 261 13.06 -4.06 4.09
C THR A 261 13.07 -5.05 5.26
N HIS A 262 12.27 -4.74 6.27
CA HIS A 262 12.05 -5.63 7.42
C HIS A 262 11.05 -6.73 7.08
N GLY A 263 11.08 -7.85 7.81
CA GLY A 263 10.09 -8.94 7.67
C GLY A 263 10.18 -9.78 6.38
N GLY A 264 11.12 -9.48 5.49
CA GLY A 264 11.37 -10.22 4.25
C GLY A 264 11.47 -9.30 3.03
N GLY A 265 12.32 -9.66 2.06
CA GLY A 265 12.56 -8.87 0.84
C GLY A 265 13.99 -8.34 0.70
N GLY A 266 14.80 -8.45 1.75
CA GLY A 266 16.24 -8.20 1.71
C GLY A 266 16.65 -6.74 1.70
N GLN A 267 17.91 -6.50 1.34
CA GLN A 267 18.51 -5.19 1.23
C GLN A 267 19.06 -4.99 -0.17
N THR A 268 18.81 -3.82 -0.76
CA THR A 268 19.43 -3.37 -2.01
C THR A 268 20.40 -2.25 -1.73
N PHE A 269 21.57 -2.30 -2.35
CA PHE A 269 22.57 -1.23 -2.30
C PHE A 269 23.25 -1.10 -3.66
N CYS A 270 23.77 0.09 -3.94
CA CYS A 270 24.49 0.37 -5.18
C CYS A 270 25.90 0.82 -4.84
N SER A 271 26.87 0.45 -5.68
CA SER A 271 28.22 0.99 -5.60
C SER A 271 28.70 1.58 -6.91
N THR A 272 29.57 2.58 -6.80
CA THR A 272 30.49 2.97 -7.86
C THR A 272 31.84 2.31 -7.63
N THR A 273 32.48 1.81 -8.69
CA THR A 273 33.81 1.18 -8.62
C THR A 273 34.70 1.77 -9.70
N ARG A 274 35.84 2.34 -9.31
CA ARG A 274 36.78 2.97 -10.24
C ARG A 274 37.47 1.96 -11.17
N PRO A 275 38.00 2.37 -12.33
CA PRO A 275 38.73 1.50 -13.24
C PRO A 275 39.84 0.69 -12.56
N GLY A 276 39.93 -0.60 -12.87
CA GLY A 276 40.94 -1.52 -12.35
C GLY A 276 40.77 -1.93 -10.89
N ILE A 277 39.74 -1.45 -10.20
CA ILE A 277 39.51 -1.78 -8.78
C ILE A 277 38.74 -3.09 -8.62
N THR A 278 39.20 -3.90 -7.67
CA THR A 278 38.55 -5.13 -7.19
C THR A 278 37.70 -4.85 -5.95
N ARG A 279 36.50 -5.42 -5.90
CA ARG A 279 35.64 -5.54 -4.70
C ARG A 279 35.32 -7.02 -4.46
N GLY A 280 35.04 -7.40 -3.22
CA GLY A 280 34.77 -8.80 -2.83
C GLY A 280 35.95 -9.40 -2.09
N GLU A 281 36.48 -10.53 -2.60
CA GLU A 281 37.53 -11.36 -1.96
C GLU A 281 37.06 -11.97 -0.64
N HIS A 282 35.85 -12.52 -0.64
CA HIS A 282 35.24 -13.22 0.48
C HIS A 282 34.20 -14.23 0.01
N PHE A 283 33.70 -15.04 0.95
CA PHE A 283 32.54 -15.90 0.76
C PHE A 283 31.55 -15.77 1.92
N HIS A 284 30.39 -16.40 1.75
CA HIS A 284 29.29 -16.48 2.71
C HIS A 284 28.93 -17.94 3.04
N LEU A 285 28.32 -18.19 4.19
CA LEU A 285 27.84 -19.53 4.57
C LEU A 285 26.33 -19.65 4.42
N ALA A 286 25.60 -18.57 4.62
CA ALA A 286 24.13 -18.53 4.53
C ALA A 286 23.61 -17.37 3.69
N LYS A 287 24.32 -16.23 3.66
CA LYS A 287 23.91 -15.03 2.92
C LYS A 287 23.82 -15.32 1.43
N VAL A 288 22.72 -14.87 0.85
CA VAL A 288 22.46 -14.88 -0.58
C VAL A 288 22.73 -13.50 -1.12
N GLU A 289 23.55 -13.42 -2.16
CA GLU A 289 23.84 -12.16 -2.84
C GLU A 289 23.63 -12.26 -4.34
N ARG A 290 23.11 -11.19 -4.92
CA ARG A 290 22.91 -11.02 -6.37
C ARG A 290 23.55 -9.74 -6.84
N PHE A 291 24.39 -9.84 -7.88
CA PHE A 291 25.07 -8.69 -8.49
C PHE A 291 24.47 -8.42 -9.87
N VAL A 292 24.25 -7.14 -10.19
CA VAL A 292 23.86 -6.67 -11.52
C VAL A 292 24.65 -5.42 -11.86
N VAL A 293 25.47 -5.47 -12.92
CA VAL A 293 26.14 -4.28 -13.45
C VAL A 293 25.14 -3.47 -14.28
N LEU A 294 25.00 -2.19 -13.97
CA LEU A 294 24.07 -1.26 -14.62
C LEU A 294 24.78 -0.22 -15.49
N ARG A 295 26.09 -0.02 -15.31
CA ARG A 295 26.92 0.85 -16.14
C ARG A 295 28.38 0.39 -16.09
N GLY A 296 29.08 0.46 -17.22
CA GLY A 296 30.48 0.03 -17.34
C GLY A 296 30.62 -1.47 -17.59
N THR A 297 31.86 -1.97 -17.57
CA THR A 297 32.17 -3.38 -17.86
C THR A 297 32.97 -3.97 -16.70
N ALA A 298 32.59 -5.17 -16.27
CA ALA A 298 33.26 -5.86 -15.17
C ALA A 298 33.52 -7.34 -15.49
N GLU A 299 34.44 -7.93 -14.75
CA GLU A 299 34.52 -9.38 -14.60
C GLU A 299 34.09 -9.75 -13.19
N ILE A 300 33.17 -10.71 -13.06
CA ILE A 300 32.83 -11.37 -11.80
C ILE A 300 33.52 -12.73 -11.81
N SER A 301 34.34 -13.01 -10.80
CA SER A 301 35.08 -14.26 -10.67
C SER A 301 34.68 -14.98 -9.39
N LEU A 302 34.47 -16.29 -9.45
CA LEU A 302 34.12 -17.11 -8.30
C LEU A 302 34.98 -18.38 -8.26
N ARG A 303 35.31 -18.82 -7.04
CA ARG A 303 36.02 -20.07 -6.78
C ARG A 303 35.40 -20.76 -5.57
N ARG A 304 35.10 -22.05 -5.69
CA ARG A 304 34.63 -22.85 -4.56
C ARG A 304 35.73 -22.92 -3.49
N VAL A 305 35.36 -22.76 -2.23
CA VAL A 305 36.30 -22.91 -1.10
C VAL A 305 36.98 -24.28 -1.18
N ASP A 306 38.28 -24.32 -0.88
CA ASP A 306 39.19 -25.48 -1.06
C ASP A 306 39.40 -26.01 -2.49
N ASP A 307 38.86 -25.35 -3.51
CA ASP A 307 39.12 -25.63 -4.92
C ASP A 307 40.16 -24.68 -5.53
N THR A 308 40.59 -24.95 -6.75
CA THR A 308 41.48 -24.12 -7.59
C THR A 308 40.79 -23.59 -8.84
N GLY A 309 39.71 -24.23 -9.30
CA GLY A 309 39.00 -23.80 -10.50
C GLY A 309 38.26 -22.47 -10.30
N VAL A 310 38.56 -21.48 -11.14
CA VAL A 310 37.91 -20.16 -11.13
C VAL A 310 36.94 -20.03 -12.30
N VAL A 311 35.67 -19.77 -12.00
CA VAL A 311 34.63 -19.44 -12.96
C VAL A 311 34.60 -17.93 -13.15
N ARG A 312 34.52 -17.45 -14.40
CA ARG A 312 34.56 -16.01 -14.73
C ARG A 312 33.38 -15.63 -15.62
N PHE A 313 32.78 -14.49 -15.31
CA PHE A 313 31.67 -13.90 -16.05
C PHE A 313 32.07 -12.48 -16.48
N ALA A 314 32.24 -12.26 -17.78
CA ALA A 314 32.34 -10.92 -18.34
C ALA A 314 30.92 -10.33 -18.42
N VAL A 315 30.71 -9.18 -17.80
CA VAL A 315 29.39 -8.54 -17.70
C VAL A 315 29.48 -7.06 -18.05
N SER A 316 28.39 -6.51 -18.62
CA SER A 316 28.31 -5.10 -19.01
C SER A 316 26.98 -4.50 -18.55
N GLY A 317 26.99 -3.18 -18.31
CA GLY A 317 25.77 -2.41 -18.08
C GLY A 317 24.95 -2.16 -19.37
N ASP A 318 25.54 -2.35 -20.55
CA ASP A 318 24.83 -2.24 -21.83
C ASP A 318 23.86 -3.41 -22.05
N GLU A 319 24.22 -4.59 -21.52
CA GLU A 319 23.41 -5.80 -21.51
C GLU A 319 23.36 -6.36 -20.07
N PRO A 320 22.53 -5.77 -19.18
CA PRO A 320 22.52 -6.15 -17.78
C PRO A 320 22.12 -7.61 -17.59
N VAL A 321 23.00 -8.37 -16.93
CA VAL A 321 22.77 -9.76 -16.52
C VAL A 321 22.92 -9.88 -15.01
N LEU A 322 22.23 -10.88 -14.43
CA LEU A 322 22.39 -11.23 -13.01
C LEU A 322 23.43 -12.32 -12.84
N VAL A 323 24.24 -12.21 -11.78
CA VAL A 323 25.10 -13.28 -11.28
C VAL A 323 24.86 -13.42 -9.78
N ASP A 324 24.46 -14.60 -9.34
CA ASP A 324 24.30 -14.92 -7.91
C ASP A 324 25.63 -15.42 -7.34
N MET A 325 25.96 -15.02 -6.11
CA MET A 325 27.13 -15.52 -5.38
C MET A 325 26.71 -16.73 -4.54
N PRO A 326 27.03 -17.98 -4.93
CA PRO A 326 26.64 -19.14 -4.14
C PRO A 326 27.41 -19.17 -2.82
N THR A 327 26.79 -19.70 -1.77
CA THR A 327 27.46 -19.88 -0.48
C THR A 327 28.65 -20.84 -0.63
N MET A 328 29.71 -20.60 0.15
CA MET A 328 31.00 -21.31 0.08
C MET A 328 31.74 -21.15 -1.25
N TRP A 329 31.48 -20.07 -1.98
CA TRP A 329 32.29 -19.63 -3.12
C TRP A 329 32.88 -18.25 -2.82
N ALA A 330 34.21 -18.22 -2.74
CA ALA A 330 34.95 -16.96 -2.72
C ALA A 330 34.68 -16.23 -4.03
N HIS A 331 34.33 -14.96 -3.96
CA HIS A 331 33.96 -14.19 -5.15
C HIS A 331 34.51 -12.77 -5.12
N LYS A 332 34.71 -12.22 -6.31
CA LYS A 332 35.13 -10.83 -6.52
C LYS A 332 34.51 -10.25 -7.78
N LEU A 333 34.48 -8.94 -7.85
CA LEU A 333 34.11 -8.16 -9.01
C LEU A 333 35.22 -7.14 -9.30
N VAL A 334 35.65 -7.08 -10.56
CA VAL A 334 36.70 -6.18 -11.03
C VAL A 334 36.14 -5.27 -12.10
N ASN A 335 36.30 -3.95 -11.96
CA ASN A 335 36.03 -3.04 -13.06
C ASN A 335 37.15 -3.17 -14.12
N ILE A 336 36.82 -3.72 -15.29
CA ILE A 336 37.75 -3.92 -16.41
C ILE A 336 37.59 -2.86 -17.51
N GLY A 337 36.66 -1.92 -17.32
CA GLY A 337 36.44 -0.79 -18.22
C GLY A 337 37.30 0.44 -17.90
N GLY A 338 37.16 1.48 -18.72
CA GLY A 338 37.85 2.76 -18.56
C GLY A 338 37.11 3.81 -17.73
N ASP A 339 35.83 3.60 -17.45
CA ASP A 339 34.95 4.50 -16.68
C ASP A 339 34.56 3.90 -15.34
N ASP A 340 33.95 4.71 -14.46
CA ASP A 340 33.35 4.21 -13.22
C ASP A 340 32.22 3.21 -13.50
N LEU A 341 32.34 2.04 -12.89
CA LEU A 341 31.35 0.96 -12.91
C LEU A 341 30.24 1.25 -11.89
N VAL A 342 28.98 1.09 -12.28
CA VAL A 342 27.84 1.12 -11.35
C VAL A 342 27.27 -0.28 -11.22
N THR A 343 27.26 -0.81 -10.01
CA THR A 343 26.73 -2.14 -9.71
C THR A 343 25.66 -2.06 -8.66
N MET A 344 24.51 -2.68 -8.92
CA MET A 344 23.46 -2.94 -7.95
C MET A 344 23.68 -4.30 -7.31
N PHE A 345 23.49 -4.36 -6.00
CA PHE A 345 23.58 -5.55 -5.19
C PHE A 345 22.28 -5.75 -4.46
N TRP A 346 21.87 -7.01 -4.31
CA TRP A 346 20.79 -7.40 -3.42
C TRP A 346 21.27 -8.51 -2.48
N THR A 347 20.93 -8.40 -1.20
CA THR A 347 21.16 -9.44 -0.17
C THR A 347 19.82 -9.87 0.43
N ASN A 348 19.69 -11.14 0.83
CA ASN A 348 18.45 -11.63 1.46
C ASN A 348 18.18 -11.06 2.85
N GLU A 349 19.20 -10.53 3.52
CA GLU A 349 19.13 -9.99 4.88
C GLU A 349 19.71 -8.58 4.97
N LEU A 350 19.33 -7.85 6.02
CA LEU A 350 19.94 -6.56 6.34
C LEU A 350 21.34 -6.80 6.91
N PHE A 351 22.30 -5.93 6.57
CA PHE A 351 23.66 -6.03 7.09
C PHE A 351 23.71 -5.86 8.61
N ASP A 352 24.24 -6.87 9.30
CA ASP A 352 24.55 -6.87 10.74
C ASP A 352 26.08 -6.95 10.94
N PRO A 353 26.75 -5.89 11.45
CA PRO A 353 28.20 -5.91 11.66
C PRO A 353 28.65 -6.89 12.75
N GLU A 354 27.80 -7.26 13.70
CA GLU A 354 28.13 -8.24 14.74
C GLU A 354 28.03 -9.67 14.20
N ARG A 355 27.24 -9.88 13.13
CA ARG A 355 27.01 -11.17 12.48
C ARG A 355 27.03 -11.04 10.95
N PRO A 356 28.17 -10.65 10.34
CA PRO A 356 28.20 -10.24 8.94
C PRO A 356 28.10 -11.37 7.92
N ASP A 357 28.18 -12.64 8.35
CA ASP A 357 28.24 -13.85 7.51
C ASP A 357 29.27 -13.71 6.36
N THR A 358 30.42 -13.06 6.61
CA THR A 358 31.40 -12.73 5.57
C THR A 358 32.80 -13.16 6.00
N TRP A 359 33.43 -14.04 5.22
CA TRP A 359 34.75 -14.58 5.50
C TRP A 359 35.75 -14.20 4.40
N PRO A 360 36.81 -13.43 4.72
CA PRO A 360 37.82 -13.05 3.74
C PRO A 360 38.55 -14.27 3.16
N GLU A 361 38.54 -14.41 1.84
CA GLU A 361 39.27 -15.45 1.12
C GLU A 361 39.51 -15.00 -0.33
N PRO A 362 40.78 -14.97 -0.81
CA PRO A 362 41.05 -14.61 -2.19
C PRO A 362 40.44 -15.59 -3.19
N VAL A 363 39.91 -15.07 -4.30
CA VAL A 363 39.49 -15.92 -5.43
C VAL A 363 40.68 -16.61 -6.08
N GLU A 364 41.80 -15.90 -6.25
CA GLU A 364 43.02 -16.47 -6.83
C GLU A 364 43.94 -16.97 -5.71
N THR A 365 44.15 -18.27 -5.58
CA THR A 365 44.90 -18.86 -4.44
C THR A 365 46.35 -19.21 -4.75
N GLY A 366 46.82 -19.04 -5.99
CA GLY A 366 48.18 -19.43 -6.41
C GLY A 366 48.49 -20.94 -6.24
N ARG A 367 47.49 -21.76 -5.87
CA ARG A 367 47.60 -23.21 -5.75
C ARG A 367 47.52 -23.84 -7.15
N PRO A 368 48.34 -24.85 -7.48
CA PRO A 368 48.31 -25.50 -8.80
C PRO A 368 46.94 -26.14 -9.04
N GLU A 369 46.38 -25.95 -10.24
CA GLU A 369 45.11 -26.56 -10.66
C GLU A 369 45.11 -28.06 -10.37
N ARG A 370 44.14 -28.54 -9.60
CA ARG A 370 43.84 -29.97 -9.56
C ARG A 370 43.14 -30.34 -10.86
N ALA A 371 43.77 -31.20 -11.67
CA ALA A 371 43.17 -31.74 -12.88
C ALA A 371 41.84 -32.46 -12.52
N VAL A 372 40.72 -31.84 -12.86
CA VAL A 372 39.40 -32.47 -12.76
C VAL A 372 39.14 -33.17 -14.08
N ALA A 373 39.20 -34.51 -14.08
CA ALA A 373 38.66 -35.32 -15.15
C ALA A 373 37.12 -35.23 -15.09
N VAL A 374 36.51 -34.67 -16.13
CA VAL A 374 35.05 -34.61 -16.29
C VAL A 374 34.64 -35.86 -17.10
N PRO A 375 33.69 -36.69 -16.62
CA PRO A 375 33.04 -37.72 -17.44
C PRO A 375 32.03 -37.13 -18.43
#